data_AF-S8E4R3-F1
#
_entry.id   AF-S8E4R3-F1
#
_cell.length_a   1.000
_cell.length_b   1.000
_cell.length_c   1.000
_cell.angle_alpha   90.00
_cell.angle_beta   90.00
_cell.angle_gamma   90.00
#
_symmetry.space_group_name_H-M   'P 1'
#
loop_
_entity.id
_entity.type
_entity.pdbx_description
1 polymer ?
#
loop_
_entity_poly.entity_id
_entity_poly.type
_entity_poly.pdbx_seq_one_letter_code
_entity_poly.pdbx_strand_id
1 'polypeptide(L)'
;MMIHTYIRLQHLVESLQYAAREDAYYGHKVKTSDQEFMTGTFYLVSWDVAEWISTTDIDEKYHPIHLEDVVFSHWLHDGNLGKNQYDMKGKIYDIPRPGHHFPHEFWSGTIGVHKLKTREKWIQTLDYFNVTKDLKPSKFYHYP
;
A
#
# COMPACT_ATOMS: atom_id res chain seq x y z
N MET A 1 -2.64 -17.04 -2.92
CA MET A 1 -2.63 -15.57 -2.77
C MET A 1 -1.86 -14.99 -3.94
N MET A 2 -2.53 -14.29 -4.87
CA MET A 2 -1.86 -13.64 -6.01
C MET A 2 -1.48 -12.23 -5.57
N ILE A 3 -0.18 -11.90 -5.56
CA ILE A 3 0.27 -10.53 -5.33
C ILE A 3 -0.33 -9.66 -6.44
N HIS A 4 -1.02 -8.58 -6.07
CA HIS A 4 -1.74 -7.71 -7.01
C HIS A 4 -1.32 -6.25 -6.91
N THR A 5 -0.20 -5.99 -6.23
CA THR A 5 0.46 -4.68 -6.11
C THR A 5 1.92 -4.80 -6.50
N TYR A 6 2.37 -3.95 -7.42
CA TYR A 6 3.78 -3.72 -7.73
C TYR A 6 4.30 -2.54 -6.90
N ILE A 7 5.45 -2.69 -6.26
CA ILE A 7 6.09 -1.66 -5.45
C ILE A 7 7.45 -1.29 -6.04
N ARG A 8 7.68 0.00 -6.24
CA ARG A 8 8.97 0.57 -6.64
C ARG A 8 9.78 0.86 -5.37
N LEU A 9 10.54 -0.14 -4.94
CA LEU A 9 11.21 -0.16 -3.64
C LEU A 9 12.09 1.08 -3.38
N GLN A 10 12.85 1.54 -4.37
CA GLN A 10 13.71 2.72 -4.20
C GLN A 10 12.90 3.98 -3.85
N HIS A 11 11.80 4.23 -4.58
CA HIS A 11 10.92 5.37 -4.30
C HIS A 11 10.20 5.24 -2.96
N LEU A 12 9.87 4.01 -2.55
CA LEU A 12 9.33 3.76 -1.22
C LEU A 12 10.36 4.10 -0.12
N VAL A 13 11.62 3.67 -0.29
CA VAL A 13 12.67 3.96 0.70
C VAL A 13 12.91 5.47 0.80
N GLU A 14 13.02 6.16 -0.33
CA GLU A 14 13.21 7.62 -0.38
C GLU A 14 12.08 8.38 0.30
N SER A 15 10.82 7.97 0.11
CA SER A 15 9.70 8.62 0.78
C SER A 15 9.69 8.36 2.29
N LEU A 16 10.13 7.19 2.73
CA LEU A 16 10.21 6.82 4.15
C LEU A 16 11.35 7.51 4.89
N GLN A 17 12.35 8.08 4.22
CA GLN A 17 13.45 8.81 4.88
C GLN A 17 12.96 10.00 5.72
N TYR A 18 11.80 10.56 5.38
CA TYR A 18 11.19 11.70 6.07
C TYR A 18 10.09 11.29 7.04
N ALA A 19 9.75 10.00 7.11
CA ALA A 19 8.75 9.49 8.03
C ALA A 19 9.33 9.36 9.45
N ALA A 20 8.49 9.62 10.45
CA ALA A 20 8.82 9.34 11.84
C ALA A 20 9.13 7.84 11.99
N ARG A 21 10.05 7.53 12.92
CA ARG A 21 10.42 6.14 13.23
C ARG A 21 9.46 5.50 14.23
N GLU A 22 8.69 6.32 14.92
CA GLU A 22 7.70 5.94 15.94
C GLU A 22 6.33 6.47 15.53
N ASP A 23 5.29 5.74 15.90
CA ASP A 23 3.88 6.06 15.68
C ASP A 23 3.50 6.40 14.23
N ALA A 24 4.27 5.89 13.27
CA ALA A 24 4.11 6.20 11.85
C ALA A 24 2.98 5.37 11.25
N TYR A 25 2.11 6.02 10.48
CA TYR A 25 1.09 5.39 9.67
C TYR A 25 1.13 5.97 8.26
N TYR A 26 1.55 5.16 7.30
CA TYR A 26 1.93 5.59 5.96
C TYR A 26 1.11 4.85 4.92
N GLY A 27 0.52 5.54 3.94
CA GLY A 27 -0.26 4.87 2.89
C GLY A 27 -1.10 5.84 2.09
N HIS A 28 -2.01 5.33 1.27
CA HIS A 28 -2.99 6.17 0.59
C HIS A 28 -4.14 6.49 1.55
N LYS A 29 -4.24 7.75 2.00
CA LYS A 29 -5.25 8.15 2.98
C LYS A 29 -6.62 8.32 2.34
N VAL A 30 -7.64 7.72 2.95
CA VAL A 30 -9.05 7.93 2.62
C VAL A 30 -9.76 8.43 3.85
N LYS A 31 -10.69 9.35 3.61
CA LYS A 31 -11.58 9.91 4.62
C LYS A 31 -13.02 9.57 4.25
N THR A 32 -13.74 8.96 5.18
CA THR A 32 -15.20 8.78 5.13
C THR A 32 -15.87 9.72 6.12
N SER A 33 -17.20 9.65 6.24
CA SER A 33 -17.96 10.39 7.27
C SER A 33 -17.51 10.05 8.68
N ASP A 34 -17.09 8.81 8.91
CA ASP A 34 -16.94 8.24 10.25
C ASP A 34 -15.48 7.95 10.62
N GLN A 35 -14.56 7.85 9.64
CA GLN A 35 -13.20 7.40 9.89
C GLN A 35 -12.19 7.94 8.85
N GLU A 36 -10.94 8.11 9.28
CA GLU A 36 -9.78 8.28 8.41
C GLU A 36 -8.88 7.03 8.49
N PHE A 37 -8.50 6.47 7.35
CA PHE A 37 -7.69 5.25 7.28
C PHE A 37 -6.80 5.24 6.04
N MET A 38 -5.76 4.40 6.06
CA MET A 38 -4.95 4.11 4.87
C MET A 38 -5.50 2.90 4.15
N THR A 39 -5.75 2.99 2.84
CA THR A 39 -6.40 1.89 2.12
C THR A 39 -5.57 0.61 2.10
N GLY A 40 -6.24 -0.54 2.07
CA GLY A 40 -5.66 -1.88 1.91
C GLY A 40 -4.99 -2.13 0.54
N THR A 41 -4.85 -1.09 -0.29
CA THR A 41 -4.00 -1.07 -1.48
C THR A 41 -2.54 -1.34 -1.10
N PHE A 42 -2.08 -0.63 -0.06
CA PHE A 42 -0.78 -0.72 0.58
C PHE A 42 -0.73 0.32 1.70
N TYR A 43 -0.34 -0.10 2.91
CA TYR A 43 0.04 0.79 3.99
C TYR A 43 1.21 0.19 4.78
N LEU A 44 1.91 1.03 5.52
CA LEU A 44 3.01 0.67 6.42
C LEU A 44 2.78 1.32 7.77
N VAL A 45 3.28 0.67 8.81
CA VAL A 45 3.37 1.24 10.15
C VAL A 45 4.78 1.10 10.71
N SER A 46 5.13 1.91 11.69
CA SER A 46 6.37 1.75 12.43
C SER A 46 6.34 0.50 13.32
N TRP A 47 7.52 0.05 13.76
CA TRP A 47 7.67 -1.20 14.49
C TRP A 47 6.97 -1.21 15.85
N ASP A 48 6.97 -0.08 16.56
CA ASP A 48 6.26 0.12 17.82
C ASP A 48 4.75 -0.10 17.68
N VAL A 49 4.15 0.32 16.56
CA VAL A 49 2.75 0.03 16.26
C VAL A 49 2.54 -1.47 16.02
N ALA A 50 3.42 -2.12 15.27
CA ALA A 50 3.33 -3.56 15.03
C ALA A 50 3.52 -4.38 16.34
N GLU A 51 4.42 -3.95 17.21
CA GLU A 51 4.63 -4.54 18.53
C GLU A 51 3.39 -4.39 19.41
N TRP A 52 2.80 -3.20 19.47
CA TRP A 52 1.57 -2.94 20.21
C TRP A 52 0.43 -3.87 19.75
N ILE A 53 0.23 -4.02 18.44
CA ILE A 53 -0.76 -4.94 17.87
C ILE A 53 -0.51 -6.38 18.31
N SER A 54 0.76 -6.81 18.36
CA SER A 54 1.11 -8.18 18.72
C SER A 54 0.85 -8.55 20.19
N THR A 55 0.78 -7.55 21.07
CA THR A 55 0.63 -7.74 22.52
C THR A 55 -0.73 -7.33 23.06
N THR A 56 -1.54 -6.63 22.26
CA THR A 56 -2.83 -6.11 22.70
C THR A 56 -3.94 -7.13 22.43
N ASP A 57 -4.84 -7.27 23.39
CA ASP A 57 -6.12 -7.96 23.16
C ASP A 57 -6.99 -7.07 22.27
N ILE A 58 -6.90 -7.34 20.98
CA ILE A 58 -7.61 -6.60 19.96
C ILE A 58 -9.09 -7.01 19.97
N ASP A 59 -9.97 -6.02 20.08
CA ASP A 59 -11.41 -6.25 20.19
C ASP A 59 -12.01 -6.80 18.88
N GLU A 60 -12.54 -8.02 18.94
CA GLU A 60 -13.22 -8.68 17.83
C GLU A 60 -14.47 -7.93 17.36
N LYS A 61 -15.00 -6.96 18.14
CA LYS A 61 -16.22 -6.21 17.78
C LYS A 61 -16.17 -5.54 16.40
N TYR A 62 -14.98 -5.21 15.90
CA TYR A 62 -14.81 -4.57 14.59
C TYR A 62 -14.70 -5.57 13.42
N HIS A 63 -14.28 -6.81 13.70
CA HIS A 63 -14.00 -7.85 12.69
C HIS A 63 -15.19 -8.27 11.81
N PRO A 64 -16.43 -8.45 12.31
CA PRO A 64 -17.49 -9.04 11.50
C PRO A 64 -18.14 -8.07 10.48
N ILE A 65 -17.82 -6.77 10.49
CA ILE A 65 -18.60 -5.74 9.76
C ILE A 65 -17.74 -4.89 8.81
N HIS A 66 -16.41 -4.83 8.95
CA HIS A 66 -15.58 -3.84 8.25
C HIS A 66 -14.45 -4.46 7.43
N LEU A 67 -14.01 -3.72 6.40
CA LEU A 67 -12.79 -4.03 5.66
C LEU A 67 -11.58 -3.95 6.60
N GLU A 68 -10.56 -4.77 6.34
CA GLU A 68 -9.37 -4.91 7.19
C GLU A 68 -8.68 -3.56 7.48
N ASP A 69 -8.56 -2.69 6.47
CA ASP A 69 -7.96 -1.36 6.60
C ASP A 69 -8.77 -0.41 7.49
N VAL A 70 -10.10 -0.52 7.46
CA VAL A 70 -11.00 0.21 8.36
C VAL A 70 -10.91 -0.34 9.78
N VAL A 71 -10.91 -1.67 9.95
CA VAL A 71 -10.72 -2.32 11.26
C VAL A 71 -9.40 -1.88 11.88
N PHE A 72 -8.32 -1.93 11.11
CA PHE A 72 -6.99 -1.51 11.55
C PHE A 72 -6.98 -0.06 12.03
N SER A 73 -7.66 0.85 11.33
CA SER A 73 -7.74 2.25 11.76
C SER A 73 -8.49 2.45 13.08
N HIS A 74 -9.49 1.62 13.39
CA HIS A 74 -10.14 1.63 14.70
C HIS A 74 -9.20 1.16 15.79
N TRP A 75 -8.38 0.14 15.54
CA TRP A 75 -7.39 -0.32 16.51
C TRP A 75 -6.36 0.77 16.81
N LEU A 76 -5.86 1.46 15.79
CA LEU A 76 -4.95 2.59 15.99
C LEU A 76 -5.62 3.71 16.80
N HIS A 77 -6.90 4.00 16.52
CA HIS A 77 -7.66 4.99 17.28
C HIS A 77 -7.79 4.60 18.76
N ASP A 78 -8.24 3.38 19.05
CA ASP A 78 -8.42 2.85 20.41
C ASP A 78 -7.08 2.76 21.16
N GLY A 79 -6.00 2.42 20.46
CA GLY A 79 -4.63 2.39 20.98
C GLY A 79 -3.98 3.76 21.12
N ASN A 80 -4.63 4.84 20.66
CA ASN A 80 -4.07 6.19 20.61
C ASN A 80 -2.73 6.27 19.84
N LEU A 81 -2.64 5.49 18.75
CA LEU A 81 -1.50 5.34 17.85
C LEU A 81 -1.80 5.85 16.43
N GLY A 82 -0.80 5.83 15.55
CA GLY A 82 -0.86 6.24 14.16
C GLY A 82 -1.07 7.74 13.97
N LYS A 83 -0.53 8.59 14.85
CA LYS A 83 -0.68 10.06 14.76
C LYS A 83 0.24 10.67 13.71
N ASN A 84 1.40 10.04 13.46
CA ASN A 84 2.31 10.46 12.41
C ASN A 84 1.84 9.90 11.06
N GLN A 85 0.83 10.55 10.48
CA GLN A 85 0.19 10.09 9.25
C GLN A 85 0.81 10.68 7.98
N TYR A 86 1.16 9.82 7.01
CA TYR A 86 1.76 10.21 5.74
C TYR A 86 0.90 9.77 4.56
N ASP A 87 0.25 10.72 3.89
CA ASP A 87 -0.62 10.47 2.75
C ASP A 87 0.15 10.37 1.42
N MET A 88 0.03 9.23 0.77
CA MET A 88 0.66 8.86 -0.49
C MET A 88 -0.31 8.82 -1.67
N LYS A 89 -1.44 9.53 -1.55
CA LYS A 89 -2.34 9.76 -2.67
C LYS A 89 -1.59 10.19 -3.93
N GLY A 90 -1.88 9.54 -5.05
CA GLY A 90 -1.21 9.76 -6.33
C GLY A 90 0.16 9.10 -6.49
N LYS A 91 0.79 8.63 -5.41
CA LYS A 91 2.02 7.81 -5.45
C LYS A 91 1.73 6.32 -5.35
N ILE A 92 0.64 5.96 -4.68
CA ILE A 92 0.14 4.58 -4.57
C ILE A 92 -1.30 4.57 -5.05
N TYR A 93 -1.60 3.78 -6.09
CA TYR A 93 -2.88 3.89 -6.79
C TYR A 93 -3.24 2.63 -7.58
N ASP A 94 -4.49 2.55 -8.01
CA ASP A 94 -4.98 1.49 -8.90
C ASP A 94 -4.54 1.77 -10.35
N ILE A 95 -4.17 0.73 -11.10
CA ILE A 95 -3.90 0.88 -12.55
C ILE A 95 -5.11 1.52 -13.27
N PRO A 96 -4.93 2.43 -14.25
CA PRO A 96 -6.03 3.10 -14.93
C PRO A 96 -7.04 2.12 -15.52
N ARG A 97 -8.29 2.16 -15.03
CA ARG A 97 -9.42 1.42 -15.59
C ARG A 97 -10.74 2.03 -15.14
N PRO A 98 -11.79 2.03 -15.98
CA PRO A 98 -13.13 2.37 -15.54
C PRO A 98 -13.55 1.54 -14.32
N GLY A 99 -14.15 2.20 -13.32
CA GLY A 99 -14.66 1.57 -12.10
C GLY A 99 -13.62 1.24 -11.03
N HIS A 100 -12.34 1.59 -11.21
CA HIS A 100 -11.38 1.58 -10.11
C HIS A 100 -11.60 2.79 -9.20
N HIS A 101 -11.33 2.64 -7.89
CA HIS A 101 -11.63 3.68 -6.90
C HIS A 101 -10.62 4.81 -6.96
N PHE A 102 -9.34 4.48 -7.14
CA PHE A 102 -8.24 5.44 -7.14
C PHE A 102 -7.32 5.24 -8.35
N PRO A 103 -7.83 5.35 -9.59
CA PRO A 103 -7.00 5.20 -10.77
C PRO A 103 -6.08 6.41 -10.93
N HIS A 104 -4.84 6.16 -11.33
CA HIS A 104 -3.91 7.23 -11.71
C HIS A 104 -2.99 6.74 -12.82
N GLU A 105 -2.61 7.64 -13.73
CA GLU A 105 -1.67 7.33 -14.80
C GLU A 105 -0.28 6.98 -14.26
N PHE A 106 0.51 6.23 -15.02
CA PHE A 106 1.89 5.99 -14.65
C PHE A 106 2.73 7.28 -14.71
N TRP A 107 3.58 7.50 -13.71
CA TRP A 107 4.47 8.65 -13.67
C TRP A 107 5.75 8.35 -12.88
N SER A 108 6.74 9.22 -12.97
CA SER A 108 8.09 8.97 -12.43
C SER A 108 8.14 8.85 -10.90
N GLY A 109 7.23 9.50 -10.17
CA GLY A 109 7.15 9.45 -8.71
C GLY A 109 6.26 8.34 -8.15
N THR A 110 5.78 7.41 -8.97
CA THR A 110 4.99 6.26 -8.51
C THR A 110 5.78 5.41 -7.51
N ILE A 111 5.15 5.09 -6.39
CA ILE A 111 5.63 4.15 -5.37
C ILE A 111 4.97 2.79 -5.55
N GLY A 112 3.66 2.75 -5.81
CA GLY A 112 2.92 1.50 -5.88
C GLY A 112 1.80 1.52 -6.94
N VAL A 113 1.67 0.41 -7.67
CA VAL A 113 0.58 0.18 -8.63
C VAL A 113 -0.20 -1.05 -8.21
N HIS A 114 -1.49 -0.89 -7.93
CA HIS A 114 -2.40 -1.91 -7.46
C HIS A 114 -3.39 -2.39 -8.54
N LYS A 115 -4.14 -3.45 -8.24
CA LYS A 115 -5.10 -4.16 -9.13
C LYS A 115 -4.44 -4.84 -10.33
N LEU A 116 -3.20 -5.30 -10.20
CA LEU A 116 -2.45 -6.07 -11.20
C LEU A 116 -2.88 -7.55 -11.22
N LYS A 117 -4.18 -7.80 -11.43
CA LYS A 117 -4.76 -9.15 -11.36
C LYS A 117 -4.56 -10.00 -12.62
N THR A 118 -3.93 -9.46 -13.66
CA THR A 118 -3.71 -10.16 -14.93
C THR A 118 -2.27 -9.98 -15.39
N ARG A 119 -1.79 -10.91 -16.22
CA ARG A 119 -0.41 -10.90 -16.74
C ARG A 119 -0.14 -9.65 -17.57
N GLU A 120 -1.11 -9.22 -18.36
CA GLU A 120 -1.01 -8.07 -19.26
C GLU A 120 -0.77 -6.78 -18.47
N LYS A 121 -1.47 -6.62 -17.33
CA LYS A 121 -1.28 -5.47 -16.43
C LYS A 121 0.10 -5.49 -15.78
N TRP A 122 0.60 -6.67 -15.43
CA TRP A 122 1.96 -6.83 -14.92
C TRP A 122 3.00 -6.44 -15.98
N ILE A 123 2.90 -6.99 -17.19
CA ILE A 123 3.79 -6.66 -18.31
C ILE A 123 3.78 -5.15 -18.56
N GLN A 124 2.60 -4.55 -18.72
CA GLN A 124 2.45 -3.12 -18.95
C GLN A 124 3.12 -2.27 -17.85
N THR A 125 2.98 -2.68 -16.59
CA THR A 125 3.58 -1.97 -15.44
C THR A 125 5.10 -2.11 -15.44
N LEU A 126 5.62 -3.32 -15.65
CA LEU A 126 7.05 -3.59 -15.66
C LEU A 126 7.75 -2.92 -16.85
N ASP A 127 7.11 -2.90 -18.03
CA ASP A 127 7.60 -2.23 -19.23
C ASP A 127 7.67 -0.72 -19.02
N TYR A 128 6.60 -0.10 -18.49
CA TYR A 128 6.58 1.35 -18.25
C TYR A 128 7.74 1.80 -17.35
N PHE A 129 8.01 1.05 -16.28
CA PHE A 129 9.09 1.36 -15.35
C PHE A 129 10.45 0.77 -15.75
N ASN A 130 10.58 0.22 -16.96
CA ASN A 130 11.82 -0.38 -17.50
C ASN A 130 12.45 -1.44 -16.58
N VAL A 131 11.65 -2.17 -15.81
CA VAL A 131 12.14 -3.10 -14.77
C VAL A 131 12.90 -4.27 -15.39
N THR A 132 12.45 -4.73 -16.55
CA THR A 132 12.94 -5.93 -17.21
C THR A 132 13.88 -5.64 -18.38
N LYS A 133 14.12 -4.36 -18.72
CA LYS A 133 14.85 -3.94 -19.91
C LYS A 133 16.26 -4.56 -20.01
N ASP A 134 16.93 -4.69 -18.87
CA ASP A 134 18.31 -5.20 -18.80
C ASP A 134 18.38 -6.62 -18.19
N LEU A 135 17.24 -7.29 -18.00
CA LEU A 135 17.22 -8.66 -17.51
C LEU A 135 17.71 -9.61 -18.58
N LYS A 136 18.80 -10.32 -18.28
CA LYS A 136 19.29 -11.40 -19.14
C LYS A 136 18.31 -12.58 -19.13
N PRO A 137 18.20 -13.37 -20.19
CA PRO A 137 17.46 -14.62 -20.16
C PRO A 137 17.93 -15.53 -19.02
N SER A 138 16.99 -16.18 -18.33
CA SER A 138 17.25 -17.05 -17.18
C SER A 138 16.26 -18.20 -17.14
N LYS A 139 16.65 -19.34 -16.55
CA LYS A 139 15.72 -20.45 -16.29
C LYS A 139 14.74 -20.14 -15.15
N PHE A 140 15.01 -19.09 -14.36
CA PHE A 140 14.22 -18.72 -13.18
C PHE A 140 13.03 -17.81 -13.50
N TYR A 141 12.95 -17.24 -14.70
CA TYR A 141 11.82 -16.41 -15.13
C TYR A 141 11.66 -16.43 -16.64
N HIS A 142 10.42 -16.32 -17.11
CA HIS A 142 10.09 -16.25 -18.53
C HIS A 142 9.38 -14.93 -18.79
N TYR A 143 10.06 -14.02 -19.48
CA TYR A 143 9.46 -12.82 -20.04
C TYR A 143 9.04 -13.13 -21.50
N PRO A 144 7.83 -12.74 -21.94
CA PRO A 144 7.45 -12.88 -23.35
C PRO A 144 8.27 -11.96 -24.26
#